data_AF-A0A969L211-F1
#
_entry.id   AF-A0A969L211-F1
#
_cell.length_a   1.000
_cell.length_b   1.000
_cell.length_c   1.000
_cell.angle_alpha   90.00
_cell.angle_beta   90.00
_cell.angle_gamma   90.00
#
_symmetry.space_group_name_H-M   'P 1'
#
loop_
_entity.id
_entity.type
_entity.pdbx_description
1 polymer ?
#
loop_
_entity_poly.entity_id
_entity_poly.type
_entity_poly.pdbx_seq_one_letter_code
_entity_poly.pdbx_strand_id
1 'polypeptide(L)' 'MTYGYLLGGTVLVEVVFAWPGLGLYAVDAMNNSDYEPIVGVVLLSAIIYVVIYLITDILHFIIDPRLRAQ' A
#
# COMPACT_ATOMS: atom_id res chain seq x y z
N MET A 1 -8.74 -0.32 -15.70
CA MET A 1 -8.47 1.13 -15.84
C MET A 1 -8.61 1.92 -14.54
N THR A 2 -9.55 1.59 -13.64
CA THR A 2 -9.81 2.36 -12.39
C THR A 2 -8.60 2.46 -11.45
N TYR A 3 -7.86 1.37 -11.23
CA TYR A 3 -6.72 1.37 -10.29
C TYR A 3 -5.51 2.19 -10.76
N GLY A 4 -5.23 2.22 -12.07
CA GLY A 4 -4.13 3.03 -12.62
C GLY A 4 -4.39 4.54 -12.51
N TYR A 5 -5.67 4.94 -12.58
CA TYR A 5 -6.07 6.33 -12.37
C TYR A 5 -5.92 6.76 -10.90
N LEU A 6 -6.24 5.87 -9.96
CA LEU A 6 -6.03 6.12 -8.53
C LEU A 6 -4.53 6.24 -8.19
N LEU A 7 -3.69 5.36 -8.74
CA LEU A 7 -2.24 5.45 -8.56
C LEU A 7 -1.66 6.75 -9.14
N GLY A 8 -2.05 7.12 -10.37
CA GLY A 8 -1.65 8.40 -10.96
C GLY A 8 -2.15 9.62 -10.19
N GLY A 9 -3.36 9.54 -9.64
CA GLY A 9 -3.94 10.58 -8.79
C GLY A 9 -3.19 10.78 -7.47
N THR A 10 -2.78 9.69 -6.81
CA THR A 10 -1.96 9.75 -5.58
C THR A 10 -0.61 10.42 -5.84
N VAL A 11 0.07 10.07 -6.93
CA VAL A 11 1.35 10.70 -7.31
C VAL A 11 1.17 12.19 -7.62
N LEU A 12 0.09 12.56 -8.31
CA LEU A 12 -0.24 13.95 -8.62
C LEU A 12 -0.38 14.81 -7.34
N VAL A 13 -1.04 14.28 -6.31
CA VAL A 13 -1.17 14.98 -5.02
C VAL A 13 0.20 15.15 -4.35
N GLU A 14 1.05 14.12 -4.36
CA GLU A 14 2.40 14.18 -3.80
C GLU A 14 3.26 15.25 -4.48
N VAL A 15 3.18 15.38 -5.82
CA VAL A 15 3.90 16.39 -6.60
C VAL A 15 3.38 17.80 -6.33
N VAL A 16 2.06 18.00 -6.35
CA VAL A 16 1.45 19.34 -6.18
C VAL A 16 1.73 19.93 -4.80
N PHE A 17 1.75 19.09 -3.76
CA PHE A 17 2.02 19.53 -2.39
C PHE A 17 3.50 19.39 -1.97
N ALA A 18 4.39 18.99 -2.88
CA ALA A 18 5.80 18.71 -2.60
C ALA A 18 6.00 17.76 -1.40
N TRP A 19 5.12 16.78 -1.26
CA TRP A 19 5.18 15.78 -0.19
C TRP A 19 6.04 14.59 -0.65
N PRO A 20 7.12 14.24 0.06
CA PRO A 20 7.96 13.10 -0.29
C PRO A 20 7.24 11.80 0.05
N GLY A 21 6.44 11.31 -0.89
CA GLY A 21 5.65 10.09 -0.76
C GLY A 21 6.25 8.89 -1.49
N LEU A 22 5.72 7.70 -1.17
CA LEU A 22 6.18 6.43 -1.74
C LEU A 22 5.76 6.25 -3.20
N GLY A 23 4.67 6.90 -3.63
CA GLY A 23 4.19 6.84 -5.01
C GLY A 23 5.15 7.56 -5.96
N LEU A 24 5.51 8.80 -5.62
CA LEU A 24 6.49 9.60 -6.35
C LEU A 24 7.85 8.91 -6.37
N TYR A 25 8.30 8.37 -5.24
CA TYR A 25 9.56 7.62 -5.15
C TYR A 25 9.59 6.39 -6.08
N ALA A 26 8.49 5.64 -6.16
CA ALA A 26 8.39 4.49 -7.06
C ALA A 26 8.36 4.91 -8.55
N VAL A 27 7.71 6.03 -8.88
CA VAL A 27 7.67 6.57 -10.25
C VAL A 27 9.04 7.10 -10.69
N ASP A 28 9.74 7.82 -9.82
CA ASP A 28 11.09 8.31 -10.10
C ASP A 28 12.08 7.16 -10.30
N ALA A 29 12.02 6.13 -9.46
CA ALA A 29 12.83 4.93 -9.63
C ALA A 29 12.53 4.20 -10.96
N MET A 30 11.26 4.14 -11.36
CA MET A 30 10.86 3.56 -12.65
C MET A 30 11.40 4.37 -13.83
N ASN A 31 11.39 5.70 -13.75
CA ASN A 31 11.97 6.57 -14.78
C ASN A 31 13.49 6.42 -14.87
N ASN A 32 14.16 6.20 -13.74
CA ASN A 32 15.60 5.97 -13.68
C ASN A 32 16.00 4.51 -13.99
N SER A 33 15.05 3.62 -14.23
CA SER A 33 15.26 2.17 -14.40
C SER A 33 15.93 1.50 -13.19
N ASP A 34 15.78 2.09 -12.01
CA ASP A 34 16.27 1.56 -10.75
C ASP A 34 15.20 0.63 -10.16
N TYR A 35 15.43 -0.68 -10.23
CA TYR A 35 14.45 -1.67 -9.80
C TYR A 35 14.44 -1.92 -8.28
N GLU A 36 15.56 -1.67 -7.60
CA GLU A 36 15.71 -1.94 -6.16
C GLU A 36 14.74 -1.10 -5.29
N PRO A 37 14.58 0.22 -5.54
CA PRO A 37 13.57 1.03 -4.86
C PRO A 37 12.13 0.53 -5.05
N ILE A 38 11.79 0.11 -6.27
CA ILE A 38 10.44 -0.36 -6.62
C ILE A 38 10.13 -1.62 -5.80
N VAL A 39 11.05 -2.58 -5.75
CA VAL A 39 10.91 -3.79 -4.94
C VAL A 39 10.78 -3.44 -3.45
N GLY A 40 11.54 -2.46 -2.97
CA GLY A 40 11.43 -1.98 -1.58
C GLY A 40 10.04 -1.43 -1.24
N VAL A 41 9.47 -0.58 -2.10
CA VAL A 41 8.11 -0.03 -1.91
C VAL A 41 7.06 -1.14 -1.96
N VAL A 42 7.20 -2.08 -2.90
CA VAL A 42 6.29 -3.22 -3.02
C VAL A 42 6.32 -4.08 -1.75
N LEU A 43 7.51 -4.43 -1.25
CA LEU A 43 7.66 -5.21 -0.01
C LEU A 43 7.07 -4.48 1.19
N LEU A 44 7.32 -3.17 1.33
CA LEU A 44 6.75 -2.37 2.41
C LEU A 44 5.22 -2.37 2.36
N SER A 45 4.64 -2.16 1.17
CA SER A 45 3.18 -2.19 1.00
C SER A 45 2.60 -3.57 1.35
N ALA A 46 3.26 -4.66 0.94
CA ALA A 46 2.85 -6.01 1.26
C ALA A 46 2.83 -6.28 2.78
N ILE A 47 3.86 -5.83 3.50
CA ILE A 47 3.92 -5.95 4.96
C ILE A 47 2.76 -5.18 5.61
N ILE A 48 2.51 -3.94 5.17
CA ILE A 48 1.40 -3.12 5.68
C ILE A 48 0.07 -3.84 5.45
N TYR A 49 -0.15 -4.40 4.26
CA TYR A 49 -1.35 -5.18 3.97
C TYR A 49 -1.49 -6.35 4.92
N VAL A 50 -0.46 -7.18 5.09
CA VAL A 50 -0.49 -8.33 5.99
C VAL A 50 -0.83 -7.90 7.42
N VAL A 51 -0.24 -6.81 7.91
CA VAL A 51 -0.53 -6.27 9.25
C VAL A 51 -1.98 -5.82 9.37
N ILE A 52 -2.50 -5.08 8.39
CA ILE A 52 -3.90 -4.62 8.39
C ILE A 52 -4.87 -5.81 8.36
N TYR A 53 -4.60 -6.80 7.52
CA TYR A 53 -5.41 -8.02 7.45
C TYR A 53 -5.35 -8.79 8.77
N LEU A 54 -4.18 -8.94 9.37
CA LEU A 54 -4.04 -9.59 10.68
C LEU A 54 -4.85 -8.86 11.77
N ILE A 55 -4.79 -7.53 11.81
CA ILE A 55 -5.59 -6.73 12.74
C ILE A 55 -7.08 -6.96 12.47
N THR A 56 -7.47 -6.97 11.20
CA THR A 56 -8.85 -7.20 10.77
C THR A 56 -9.33 -8.58 11.24
N ASP A 57 -8.55 -9.63 11.06
CA ASP A 57 -8.87 -10.99 11.49
C ASP A 57 -9.00 -11.09 13.02
N ILE A 58 -8.09 -10.45 13.76
CA ILE A 58 -8.17 -10.37 15.23
C ILE A 58 -9.44 -9.64 15.65
N LEU A 59 -9.77 -8.52 15.01
CA LEU A 59 -10.99 -7.76 15.30
C LEU A 59 -12.24 -8.59 15.03
N HIS A 60 -12.28 -9.30 13.90
CA HIS A 60 -13.39 -10.18 13.56
C HIS A 60 -13.50 -11.34 14.55
N PHE A 61 -12.38 -11.93 14.99
CA PHE A 61 -12.38 -12.97 16.02
C PHE A 61 -12.90 -12.49 17.38
N ILE A 62 -12.62 -11.23 17.76
CA ILE A 62 -13.10 -10.64 19.03
C ILE A 62 -14.58 -10.27 18.94
N ILE A 63 -14.99 -9.67 17.82
CA ILE A 63 -16.35 -9.14 17.62
C ILE A 63 -17.35 -10.27 17.39
N ASP A 64 -16.97 -11.35 16.71
CA ASP A 64 -17.91 -12.40 16.32
C ASP A 64 -17.73 -13.70 17.14
N PRO A 65 -18.52 -13.89 18.23
CA PRO A 65 -18.45 -15.08 19.08
C PRO A 65 -18.90 -16.37 18.39
N ARG A 66 -19.46 -16.30 17.16
CA ARG A 66 -19.89 -17.46 16.37
C ARG A 66 -18.74 -18.25 15.75
N LEU A 67 -17.59 -17.61 15.51
CA LEU A 67 -16.36 -18.26 15.01
C LEU A 67 -15.71 -19.22 16.03
N ARG A 68 -16.15 -19.21 17.30
CA ARG A 68 -15.63 -20.11 18.35
C ARG A 68 -16.23 -21.52 18.33
N ALA A 69 -17.28 -21.77 17.56
CA ALA A 69 -18.08 -23.00 17.66
C ALA A 69 -18.00 -23.91 16.40
N GLN A 70 -16.95 -23.81 15.60
CA GLN A 70 -16.65 -24.77 14.53
C GLN A 70 -15.24 -25.32 14.66
#